data_AF-A0A6L4YP42-F1
#
_entry.id   AF-A0A6L4YP42-F1
#
_cell.length_a   1.000
_cell.length_b   1.000
_cell.length_c   1.000
_cell.angle_alpha   90.00
_cell.angle_beta   90.00
_cell.angle_gamma   90.00
#
_symmetry.space_group_name_H-M   'P 1'
#
loop_
_entity.id
_entity.type
_entity.pdbx_description
1 polymer ?
#
loop_
_entity_poly.entity_id
_entity_poly.type
_entity_poly.pdbx_seq_one_letter_code
_entity_poly.pdbx_strand_id
1 'polypeptide(L)'
;AIQFVPQIQPKVAKLNLFQRTPPWIIPRQDRKITDFEHKMFRKFPITQRLMRTAIYLLRESYVMYFRHPSIMKLSLGIAKRHLERAISDPKLRAKLTPDYIIGCKRILISNDYLPSLSKPNIDVITDSISQILPNSIVTKDGVERQIDTIILGTGFYVTDLPFAKIIRGREGRTLSETRRSNP
;
A
#
# COMPACT_ATOMS: atom_id res chain seq x y z
N ALA A 1 -1.14 -1.14 -6.17
CA ALA A 1 -2.27 -0.25 -6.53
C ALA A 1 -2.11 1.17 -6.01
N ILE A 2 -1.83 1.38 -4.71
CA ILE A 2 -1.87 2.73 -4.08
C ILE A 2 -1.06 3.83 -4.78
N GLN A 3 0.02 3.45 -5.48
CA GLN A 3 0.89 4.37 -6.21
C GLN A 3 0.39 4.72 -7.62
N PHE A 4 -0.25 3.76 -8.31
CA PHE A 4 -0.63 3.94 -9.72
C PHE A 4 -2.10 4.35 -9.90
N VAL A 5 -3.01 3.97 -8.99
CA VAL A 5 -4.43 4.31 -9.10
C VAL A 5 -4.66 5.83 -9.24
N PRO A 6 -4.02 6.70 -8.42
CA PRO A 6 -4.17 8.14 -8.59
C PRO A 6 -3.65 8.69 -9.92
N GLN A 7 -2.71 7.99 -10.55
CA GLN A 7 -2.11 8.39 -11.82
C GLN A 7 -2.91 7.91 -13.04
N ILE A 8 -3.74 6.88 -12.85
CA ILE A 8 -4.56 6.26 -13.90
C ILE A 8 -5.98 6.81 -13.89
N GLN A 9 -6.58 6.98 -12.70
CA GLN A 9 -7.94 7.50 -12.53
C GLN A 9 -8.24 8.75 -13.39
N PRO A 10 -7.37 9.78 -13.48
CA PRO A 10 -7.67 10.96 -14.29
C PRO A 10 -7.53 10.75 -15.81
N LYS A 11 -6.98 9.61 -16.26
CA LYS A 11 -6.67 9.34 -17.67
C LYS A 11 -7.67 8.41 -18.36
N VAL A 12 -8.56 7.77 -17.60
CA VAL A 12 -9.48 6.76 -18.11
C VAL A 12 -10.93 7.21 -17.99
N ALA A 13 -11.77 6.80 -18.94
CA ALA A 13 -13.19 7.11 -18.92
C ALA A 13 -13.90 6.47 -17.71
N LYS A 14 -13.52 5.24 -17.34
CA LYS A 14 -14.02 4.52 -16.17
C LYS A 14 -12.90 3.64 -15.59
N LEU A 15 -12.81 3.54 -14.27
CA LEU A 15 -11.89 2.68 -13.55
C LEU A 15 -12.64 1.74 -12.60
N ASN A 16 -12.50 0.44 -12.80
CA ASN A 16 -13.03 -0.58 -11.89
C ASN A 16 -11.91 -1.06 -10.96
N LEU A 17 -11.98 -0.71 -9.68
CA LEU A 17 -11.01 -1.14 -8.67
C LEU A 17 -11.55 -2.35 -7.91
N PHE A 18 -11.04 -3.53 -8.23
CA PHE A 18 -11.33 -4.76 -7.51
C PHE A 18 -10.46 -4.85 -6.25
N GLN A 19 -11.10 -4.81 -5.08
CA GLN A 19 -10.45 -4.79 -3.77
C GLN A 19 -10.95 -5.94 -2.90
N ARG A 20 -10.06 -6.88 -2.57
CA ARG A 20 -10.39 -7.98 -1.64
C ARG A 20 -10.42 -7.54 -0.18
N THR A 21 -9.42 -6.79 0.26
CA THR A 21 -9.35 -6.29 1.65
C THR A 21 -8.75 -4.89 1.65
N PRO A 22 -9.41 -3.87 2.25
CA PRO A 22 -8.85 -2.54 2.31
C PRO A 22 -7.62 -2.46 3.23
N PRO A 23 -6.59 -1.67 2.86
CA PRO A 23 -5.47 -1.35 3.74
C PRO A 23 -5.81 -0.19 4.68
N TRP A 24 -5.20 -0.16 5.88
CA TRP A 24 -5.13 1.08 6.65
C TRP A 24 -4.20 2.08 5.96
N ILE A 25 -4.67 3.31 5.76
CA ILE A 25 -3.93 4.38 5.07
C ILE A 25 -3.79 5.57 6.01
N ILE A 26 -2.56 6.07 6.13
CA ILE A 26 -2.24 7.30 6.86
C ILE A 26 -1.74 8.39 5.89
N PRO A 27 -1.92 9.67 6.24
CA PRO A 27 -1.42 10.77 5.42
C PRO A 27 0.11 10.72 5.33
N ARG A 28 0.61 11.06 4.14
CA ARG A 28 2.03 11.22 3.88
C ARG A 28 2.47 12.63 4.23
N GLN A 29 3.51 12.76 5.05
CA GLN A 29 4.14 14.04 5.35
C GLN A 29 5.20 14.41 4.32
N ASP A 30 4.85 14.35 3.03
CA ASP A 30 5.76 14.79 1.98
C ASP A 30 5.83 16.31 1.99
N ARG A 31 7.03 16.85 2.17
CA ARG A 31 7.34 18.27 2.00
C ARG A 31 8.47 18.42 0.99
N LYS A 32 8.44 19.52 0.24
CA LYS A 32 9.60 19.89 -0.57
C LYS A 32 10.75 20.25 0.37
N ILE A 33 11.94 19.76 0.04
CA ILE A 33 13.17 20.24 0.67
C ILE A 33 13.41 21.64 0.10
N THR A 34 13.60 22.60 0.99
CA THR A 34 13.78 24.00 0.61
C THR A 34 15.18 24.24 0.02
N ASP A 35 15.33 25.29 -0.79
CA ASP A 35 16.64 25.67 -1.34
C ASP A 35 17.66 25.99 -0.25
N PHE A 36 17.19 26.51 0.89
CA PHE A 36 18.03 26.74 2.06
C PHE A 36 18.56 25.43 2.64
N GLU A 37 17.70 24.43 2.84
CA GLU A 37 18.12 23.11 3.29
C GLU A 37 19.10 22.46 2.30
N HIS A 38 18.86 22.57 1.00
CA HIS A 38 19.81 22.12 -0.02
C HIS A 38 21.18 22.79 0.10
N LYS A 39 21.20 24.11 0.30
CA LYS A 39 22.45 24.88 0.52
C LYS A 39 23.16 24.43 1.80
N MET A 40 22.42 24.25 2.90
CA MET A 40 22.98 23.80 4.18
C MET A 40 23.55 22.38 4.08
N PHE A 41 22.85 21.47 3.41
CA PHE A 41 23.32 20.11 3.19
C PHE A 41 24.58 20.06 2.33
N ARG A 42 24.72 20.94 1.33
CA ARG A 42 25.94 21.03 0.50
C ARG A 42 27.11 21.64 1.27
N LYS A 43 26.87 22.72 2.02
CA LYS A 43 27.92 23.48 2.71
C LYS A 43 28.39 22.82 4.00
N PHE A 44 27.50 22.15 4.73
CA PHE A 44 27.79 21.56 6.03
C PHE A 44 27.36 20.09 6.07
N PRO A 45 28.25 19.13 5.75
CA PRO A 45 27.92 17.70 5.73
C PRO A 45 27.32 17.14 7.03
N ILE A 46 27.60 17.78 8.17
CA ILE A 46 27.03 17.40 9.46
C ILE A 46 25.51 17.57 9.51
N THR A 47 24.94 18.52 8.77
CA THR A 47 23.49 18.73 8.71
C THR A 47 22.76 17.55 8.07
N GLN A 48 23.38 16.91 7.06
CA GLN A 48 22.86 15.66 6.50
C GLN A 48 22.93 14.51 7.51
N ARG A 49 24.02 14.41 8.27
CA ARG A 49 24.17 13.38 9.32
C ARG A 49 23.12 13.56 10.41
N LEU A 50 22.90 14.79 10.89
CA LEU A 50 21.87 15.11 11.87
C LEU A 50 20.48 14.76 11.36
N MET A 51 20.14 15.14 10.13
CA MET A 51 18.85 14.79 9.53
C MET A 51 18.67 13.27 9.41
N ARG A 52 19.73 12.56 8.97
CA ARG A 52 19.70 11.10 8.86
C ARG A 52 19.52 10.43 10.23
N THR A 53 20.21 10.92 11.26
CA THR A 53 20.06 10.44 12.64
C THR A 53 18.66 10.72 13.17
N ALA A 54 18.10 11.89 12.91
CA ALA A 54 16.72 12.21 13.29
C ALA A 54 15.71 11.27 12.61
N ILE A 55 15.85 11.01 11.31
CA ILE A 55 15.03 10.03 10.59
C ILE A 55 15.20 8.63 11.18
N TYR A 56 16.44 8.23 11.50
CA TYR A 56 16.73 6.94 12.10
C TYR A 56 16.03 6.78 13.46
N LEU A 57 16.21 7.73 14.38
CA LEU A 57 15.59 7.73 15.70
C LEU A 57 14.06 7.73 15.61
N LEU A 58 13.50 8.50 14.67
CA LEU A 58 12.06 8.49 14.39
C LEU A 58 11.57 7.12 13.90
N ARG A 59 12.37 6.40 13.10
CA ARG A 59 12.00 5.06 12.64
C ARG A 59 12.19 3.99 13.72
N GLU A 60 13.23 4.09 14.54
CA GLU A 60 13.41 3.21 15.69
C GLU A 60 12.27 3.37 16.70
N SER A 61 11.75 4.59 16.88
CA SER A 61 10.58 4.79 17.75
C SER A 61 9.33 4.06 17.25
N TYR A 62 9.26 3.63 15.99
CA TYR A 62 8.17 2.81 15.49
C TYR A 62 8.20 1.39 16.08
N VAL A 63 9.33 0.92 16.60
CA VAL A 63 9.36 -0.35 17.35
C VAL A 63 8.53 -0.22 18.64
N MET A 64 8.66 0.90 19.35
CA MET A 64 7.83 1.19 20.53
C MET A 64 6.34 1.29 20.17
N TYR A 65 6.05 1.81 18.98
CA TYR A 65 4.71 1.90 18.44
C TYR A 65 4.02 0.53 18.29
N PHE A 66 4.75 -0.52 17.89
CA PHE A 66 4.21 -1.89 17.82
C PHE A 66 4.12 -2.60 19.19
N ARG A 67 4.92 -2.18 20.18
CA ARG A 67 4.93 -2.80 21.52
C ARG A 67 3.90 -2.22 22.48
N HIS A 68 3.32 -1.05 22.19
CA HIS A 68 2.36 -0.37 23.07
C HIS A 68 0.97 -0.19 22.41
N PRO A 69 -0.05 -0.95 22.85
CA PRO A 69 -1.40 -0.90 22.27
C PRO A 69 -2.08 0.48 22.31
N SER A 70 -1.72 1.33 23.28
CA SER A 70 -2.26 2.70 23.41
C SER A 70 -1.86 3.60 22.22
N ILE A 71 -0.62 3.45 21.72
CA ILE A 71 -0.13 4.25 20.59
C ILE A 71 -0.76 3.77 19.27
N MET A 72 -1.08 2.48 19.16
CA MET A 72 -1.82 1.94 18.01
C MET A 72 -3.22 2.53 17.89
N LYS A 73 -3.91 2.77 19.02
CA LYS A 73 -5.22 3.44 19.02
C LYS A 73 -5.15 4.87 18.47
N LEU A 74 -4.06 5.59 18.71
CA LEU A 74 -3.86 6.95 18.18
C LEU A 74 -3.80 6.94 16.65
N SER A 75 -2.99 6.08 16.05
CA SER A 75 -2.92 6.01 14.59
C SER A 75 -4.16 5.44 13.94
N LEU A 76 -4.90 4.56 14.63
CA LEU A 76 -6.23 4.16 14.17
C LEU A 76 -7.11 5.39 14.04
N GLY A 77 -7.08 6.30 15.03
CA GLY A 77 -7.77 7.59 14.97
C GLY A 77 -7.30 8.47 13.81
N ILE A 78 -5.99 8.54 13.57
CA ILE A 78 -5.41 9.29 12.43
C ILE A 78 -5.90 8.72 11.09
N ALA A 79 -5.83 7.40 10.92
CA ALA A 79 -6.26 6.70 9.70
C ALA A 79 -7.76 6.85 9.45
N LYS A 80 -8.59 6.70 10.50
CA LYS A 80 -10.04 6.93 10.41
C LYS A 80 -10.38 8.36 10.00
N ARG A 81 -9.77 9.36 10.65
CA ARG A 81 -9.98 10.77 10.29
C ARG A 81 -9.52 11.07 8.86
N HIS A 82 -8.41 10.48 8.42
CA HIS A 82 -7.93 10.62 7.04
C HIS A 82 -8.94 10.07 6.04
N LEU A 83 -9.50 8.89 6.32
CA LEU A 83 -10.56 8.28 5.52
C LEU A 83 -11.84 9.13 5.49
N GLU A 84 -12.31 9.58 6.65
CA GLU A 84 -13.52 10.39 6.77
C GLU A 84 -13.40 11.73 6.03
N ARG A 85 -12.22 12.36 6.08
CA ARG A 85 -11.95 13.62 5.35
C ARG A 85 -11.90 13.42 3.84
N ALA A 86 -11.34 12.31 3.37
CA ALA A 86 -11.20 12.05 1.94
C ALA A 86 -12.49 11.53 1.29
N ILE A 87 -13.32 10.79 2.03
CA ILE A 87 -14.50 10.08 1.53
C ILE A 87 -15.75 10.52 2.28
N SER A 88 -16.60 11.29 1.60
CA SER A 88 -17.88 11.75 2.16
C SER A 88 -18.98 10.68 2.12
N ASP A 89 -19.00 9.82 1.09
CA ASP A 89 -20.02 8.76 0.95
C ASP A 89 -19.84 7.66 2.02
N PRO A 90 -20.84 7.43 2.89
CA PRO A 90 -20.77 6.40 3.93
C PRO A 90 -20.67 4.98 3.36
N LYS A 91 -21.25 4.69 2.19
CA LYS A 91 -21.19 3.35 1.58
C LYS A 91 -19.78 3.04 1.10
N LEU A 92 -19.16 3.98 0.38
CA LEU A 92 -17.75 3.87 -0.02
C LEU A 92 -16.82 3.82 1.20
N ARG A 93 -17.11 4.61 2.25
CA ARG A 93 -16.32 4.58 3.49
C ARG A 93 -16.34 3.20 4.14
N ALA A 94 -17.49 2.53 4.18
CA ALA A 94 -17.60 1.17 4.70
C ALA A 94 -16.73 0.19 3.90
N LYS A 95 -16.76 0.25 2.56
CA LYS A 95 -15.89 -0.58 1.68
C LYS A 95 -14.40 -0.35 1.89
N LEU A 96 -14.01 0.84 2.33
CA LEU A 96 -12.62 1.25 2.54
C LEU A 96 -12.16 1.11 3.99
N THR A 97 -13.06 0.77 4.92
CA THR A 97 -12.72 0.58 6.33
C THR A 97 -12.29 -0.87 6.57
N PRO A 98 -11.04 -1.13 7.00
CA PRO A 98 -10.59 -2.48 7.32
C PRO A 98 -11.22 -3.05 8.59
N ASP A 99 -11.37 -4.37 8.60
CA ASP A 99 -11.93 -5.19 9.69
C ASP A 99 -10.86 -5.77 10.64
N TYR A 100 -9.58 -5.53 10.36
CA TYR A 100 -8.45 -5.99 11.17
C TYR A 100 -7.78 -4.83 11.94
N ILE A 101 -7.09 -5.17 13.02
CA ILE A 101 -6.37 -4.20 13.86
C ILE A 101 -5.27 -3.51 13.06
N ILE A 102 -5.17 -2.19 13.18
CA ILE A 102 -4.10 -1.42 12.52
C ILE A 102 -2.73 -1.99 12.87
N GLY A 103 -1.86 -2.21 11.89
CA GLY A 103 -0.53 -2.82 12.10
C GLY A 103 -0.47 -4.34 11.94
N CYS A 104 -1.59 -5.08 11.94
CA CYS A 104 -1.58 -6.51 11.56
C CYS A 104 -1.23 -6.74 10.07
N LYS A 105 -1.44 -5.70 9.24
CA LYS A 105 -0.91 -5.61 7.89
C LYS A 105 -0.13 -4.31 7.76
N ARG A 106 0.75 -4.25 6.75
CA ARG A 106 1.53 -3.05 6.44
C ARG A 106 0.62 -1.84 6.22
N ILE A 107 0.76 -0.82 7.05
CA ILE A 107 0.08 0.47 6.91
C ILE A 107 0.61 1.15 5.64
N LEU A 108 -0.28 1.65 4.81
CA LEU A 108 0.09 2.36 3.60
C LEU A 108 0.10 3.88 3.83
N ILE A 109 0.95 4.59 3.10
CA ILE A 109 1.17 6.02 3.29
C ILE A 109 0.89 6.75 1.96
N SER A 110 -0.23 7.48 1.91
CA SER A 110 -0.66 8.18 0.69
C SER A 110 -1.63 9.32 1.00
N ASN A 111 -1.46 10.44 0.30
CA ASN A 111 -2.39 11.56 0.30
C ASN A 111 -3.40 11.48 -0.85
N ASP A 112 -3.00 10.90 -1.98
CA ASP A 112 -3.76 11.01 -3.23
C ASP A 112 -4.69 9.83 -3.49
N TYR A 113 -4.45 8.69 -2.83
CA TYR A 113 -5.22 7.47 -3.06
C TYR A 113 -6.69 7.59 -2.68
N LEU A 114 -6.99 7.92 -1.42
CA LEU A 114 -8.38 8.01 -0.97
C LEU A 114 -9.17 9.09 -1.75
N PRO A 115 -8.64 10.30 -2.00
CA PRO A 115 -9.30 11.27 -2.86
C PRO A 115 -9.51 10.80 -4.31
N SER A 116 -8.62 9.96 -4.85
CA SER A 116 -8.85 9.38 -6.17
C SER A 116 -10.06 8.44 -6.19
N LEU A 117 -10.33 7.72 -5.10
CA LEU A 117 -11.46 6.79 -4.99
C LEU A 117 -12.82 7.48 -4.85
N SER A 118 -12.87 8.76 -4.47
CA SER A 118 -14.11 9.53 -4.40
C SER A 118 -14.51 10.19 -5.72
N LYS A 119 -13.74 9.98 -6.79
CA LYS A 119 -14.04 10.52 -8.12
C LYS A 119 -15.19 9.74 -8.79
N PRO A 120 -16.02 10.40 -9.61
CA PRO A 120 -17.21 9.77 -10.18
C PRO A 120 -16.90 8.67 -11.21
N ASN A 121 -15.71 8.69 -11.82
CA ASN A 121 -15.31 7.72 -12.83
C ASN A 121 -14.62 6.47 -12.25
N ILE A 122 -14.61 6.26 -10.94
CA ILE A 122 -14.05 5.05 -10.32
C ILE A 122 -15.06 4.34 -9.43
N ASP A 123 -15.14 3.02 -9.58
CA ASP A 123 -15.95 2.16 -8.70
C ASP A 123 -15.05 1.23 -7.90
N VAL A 124 -15.27 1.21 -6.58
CA VAL A 124 -14.63 0.23 -5.68
C VAL A 124 -15.53 -1.00 -5.55
N ILE A 125 -15.04 -2.11 -6.09
CA ILE A 125 -15.75 -3.39 -6.16
C ILE A 125 -15.11 -4.33 -5.13
N THR A 126 -15.91 -4.79 -4.18
CA THR A 126 -15.49 -5.70 -3.11
C THR A 126 -15.91 -7.15 -3.37
N ASP A 127 -16.75 -7.36 -4.38
CA ASP A 127 -17.23 -8.67 -4.78
C ASP A 127 -16.10 -9.50 -5.39
N SER A 128 -16.12 -10.81 -5.08
CA SER A 128 -15.15 -11.74 -5.65
C SER A 128 -15.31 -11.83 -7.16
N ILE A 129 -14.20 -11.88 -7.89
CA ILE A 129 -14.20 -12.18 -9.32
C ILE A 129 -14.54 -13.67 -9.51
N SER A 130 -15.49 -13.95 -10.39
CA SER A 130 -15.88 -15.31 -10.78
C SER A 130 -15.10 -15.78 -12.00
N GLN A 131 -15.02 -14.95 -13.04
CA GLN A 131 -14.31 -15.26 -14.28
C GLN A 131 -13.85 -13.99 -15.00
N ILE A 132 -12.81 -14.14 -15.81
CA ILE A 132 -12.34 -13.12 -16.75
C ILE A 132 -12.71 -13.61 -18.14
N LEU A 133 -13.48 -12.80 -18.86
CA LEU A 133 -13.87 -13.03 -20.25
C LEU A 133 -12.97 -12.18 -21.17
N PRO A 134 -13.02 -12.38 -22.51
CA PRO A 134 -12.14 -11.66 -23.43
C PRO A 134 -12.14 -10.14 -23.26
N ASN A 135 -13.31 -9.54 -23.02
CA ASN A 135 -13.49 -8.08 -22.92
C ASN A 135 -14.21 -7.65 -21.63
N SER A 136 -14.34 -8.53 -20.63
CA SER A 136 -15.10 -8.22 -19.42
C SER A 136 -14.67 -9.03 -18.21
N ILE A 137 -15.04 -8.53 -17.02
CA ILE A 137 -14.87 -9.25 -15.75
C ILE A 137 -16.25 -9.49 -15.15
N VAL A 138 -16.52 -10.73 -14.76
CA VAL A 138 -17.76 -11.14 -14.10
C VAL A 138 -17.47 -11.39 -12.63
N THR A 139 -18.19 -10.70 -11.75
CA THR A 139 -18.14 -10.91 -10.30
C THR A 139 -19.19 -11.92 -9.84
N LYS A 140 -19.06 -12.44 -8.61
CA LYS A 140 -19.95 -13.46 -8.05
C LYS A 140 -21.41 -13.01 -7.83
N ASP A 141 -21.65 -11.71 -7.82
CA ASP A 141 -22.98 -11.09 -7.83
C ASP A 141 -23.66 -11.19 -9.23
N GLY A 142 -22.98 -11.75 -10.23
CA GLY A 142 -23.48 -11.88 -11.61
C GLY A 142 -23.30 -10.63 -12.46
N VAL A 143 -22.69 -9.57 -11.91
CA VAL A 143 -22.49 -8.32 -12.65
C VAL A 143 -21.28 -8.45 -13.58
N GLU A 144 -21.53 -8.32 -14.88
CA GLU A 144 -20.50 -8.22 -15.90
C GLU A 144 -20.08 -6.76 -16.12
N ARG A 145 -18.77 -6.51 -16.13
CA ARG A 145 -18.19 -5.18 -16.37
C ARG A 145 -17.25 -5.25 -17.56
N GLN A 146 -17.62 -4.55 -18.63
CA GLN A 146 -16.78 -4.41 -19.82
C GLN A 146 -15.49 -3.64 -19.47
N ILE A 147 -14.38 -4.11 -20.01
CA ILE A 147 -13.05 -3.54 -19.80
C ILE A 147 -12.21 -3.68 -21.07
N ASP A 148 -11.33 -2.72 -21.27
CA ASP A 148 -10.35 -2.66 -22.36
C ASP A 148 -8.94 -3.07 -21.89
N THR A 149 -8.62 -2.88 -20.61
CA THR A 149 -7.30 -3.17 -20.03
C THR A 149 -7.40 -3.69 -18.60
N ILE A 150 -6.58 -4.70 -18.29
CA ILE A 150 -6.41 -5.25 -16.92
C ILE A 150 -5.05 -4.86 -16.38
N ILE A 151 -5.02 -4.30 -15.17
CA ILE A 151 -3.78 -3.99 -14.44
C ILE A 151 -3.71 -4.85 -13.18
N LEU A 152 -2.75 -5.77 -13.14
CA LEU A 152 -2.58 -6.70 -12.02
C LEU A 152 -1.78 -6.05 -10.88
N GLY A 153 -2.50 -5.52 -9.89
CA GLY A 153 -1.95 -5.00 -8.64
C GLY A 153 -1.84 -6.06 -7.53
N THR A 154 -1.59 -7.33 -7.87
CA THR A 154 -1.79 -8.52 -6.99
C THR A 154 -0.60 -8.88 -6.10
N GLY A 155 0.51 -8.14 -6.17
CA GLY A 155 1.68 -8.37 -5.32
C GLY A 155 2.60 -9.47 -5.86
N PHE A 156 3.37 -10.11 -4.97
CA PHE A 156 4.41 -11.07 -5.31
C PHE A 156 4.47 -12.21 -4.27
N TYR A 157 4.96 -13.39 -4.67
CA TYR A 157 5.32 -14.45 -3.74
C TYR A 157 6.65 -14.11 -3.06
N VAL A 158 6.63 -13.95 -1.73
CA VAL A 158 7.81 -13.52 -0.96
C VAL A 158 8.73 -14.69 -0.60
N THR A 159 8.18 -15.91 -0.52
CA THR A 159 8.89 -17.12 -0.08
C THR A 159 9.66 -17.82 -1.20
N ASP A 160 9.22 -17.69 -2.44
CA ASP A 160 9.87 -18.30 -3.61
C ASP A 160 10.91 -17.36 -4.19
N LEU A 161 12.09 -17.32 -3.56
CA LEU A 161 13.24 -16.56 -4.05
C LEU A 161 13.77 -17.22 -5.33
N PRO A 162 13.68 -16.58 -6.52
CA PRO A 162 14.08 -17.22 -7.78
C PRO A 162 15.54 -17.68 -7.78
N PHE A 163 16.41 -16.93 -7.09
CA PHE A 163 17.83 -17.26 -6.93
C PHE A 163 18.07 -18.50 -6.06
N ALA A 164 17.12 -18.90 -5.21
CA ALA A 164 17.29 -20.07 -4.34
C ALA A 164 17.37 -21.38 -5.13
N LYS A 165 16.87 -21.39 -6.37
CA LYS A 165 16.99 -22.53 -7.30
C LYS A 165 18.35 -22.59 -8.00
N ILE A 166 19.11 -21.50 -7.99
CA ILE A 166 20.39 -21.36 -8.71
C ILE A 166 21.57 -21.56 -7.76
N ILE A 167 21.48 -21.00 -6.55
CA ILE A 167 22.56 -21.08 -5.55
C ILE A 167 22.65 -22.50 -5.01
N ARG A 168 23.83 -23.11 -5.16
CA ARG A 168 24.17 -24.43 -4.60
C ARG A 168 25.12 -24.28 -3.43
N GLY A 169 24.84 -25.02 -2.36
CA GLY A 169 25.73 -25.13 -1.20
C GLY A 169 26.88 -26.09 -1.45
N ARG A 170 27.75 -26.26 -0.44
CA ARG A 170 28.93 -27.15 -0.49
C ARG A 170 28.58 -28.60 -0.83
N GLU A 171 27.39 -29.06 -0.46
CA GLU A 171 26.89 -30.42 -0.71
C GLU A 171 26.11 -30.56 -2.04
N GLY A 172 26.23 -29.59 -2.96
CA GLY A 172 25.57 -29.61 -4.28
C GLY A 172 24.05 -29.37 -4.26
N ARG A 173 23.42 -29.41 -3.09
CA ARG A 173 22.01 -29.06 -2.87
C ARG A 173 21.75 -27.58 -3.11
N THR A 174 20.63 -27.28 -3.77
CA THR A 174 20.15 -25.92 -3.98
C THR A 174 19.62 -25.32 -2.68
N LEU A 175 19.68 -23.99 -2.55
CA LEU A 175 19.12 -23.27 -1.41
C LEU A 175 17.60 -23.50 -1.25
N SER A 176 16.88 -23.78 -2.34
CA SER A 176 15.48 -24.17 -2.31
C SER A 176 15.23 -25.56 -1.69
N GLU A 177 16.15 -26.50 -1.87
CA GLU A 177 16.02 -27.85 -1.30
C GLU A 177 16.28 -27.85 0.20
N THR A 178 17.22 -27.02 0.66
CA THR A 178 17.57 -26.93 2.08
C THR A 178 16.57 -26.13 2.92
N ARG A 179 15.87 -25.15 2.33
CA ARG A 179 14.84 -24.34 3.00
C ARG A 179 13.43 -24.95 3.04
N ARG A 180 13.19 -26.12 2.42
CA ARG A 180 11.85 -26.73 2.41
C ARG A 180 11.31 -27.13 3.79
N SER A 181 12.17 -27.31 4.79
CA SER A 181 11.79 -27.69 6.16
C SER A 181 11.65 -26.52 7.13
N ASN A 182 12.11 -25.31 6.78
CA ASN A 182 11.85 -24.07 7.51
C ASN A 182 12.30 -22.86 6.66
N PRO A 183 11.47 -21.80 6.54
CA PRO A 183 11.79 -20.60 5.76
C PRO A 183 13.08 -19.89 6.22
#